data_AF-A0A3R9F4W6-F1
#
_entry.id   AF-A0A3R9F4W6-F1
#
_cell.length_a   1.000
_cell.length_b   1.000
_cell.length_c   1.000
_cell.angle_alpha   90.00
_cell.angle_beta   90.00
_cell.angle_gamma   90.00
#
_symmetry.space_group_name_H-M   'P 1'
#
loop_
_entity.id
_entity.type
_entity.pdbx_description
1 polymer ?
#
loop_
_entity_poly.entity_id
_entity_poly.type
_entity_poly.pdbx_seq_one_letter_code
_entity_poly.pdbx_strand_id
1 'polypeptide(L)'
;MTTPDGDPNVLDGEIVDETPTAAIAVPSPPLPEPDYSEGGVPSFDFVRDKIENRYTTSVGATEVAGLGTEHTAEALDKQIADRDQAAKDRLAEIRRSMRGE
;
A
#
# COMPACT_ATOMS: atom_id res chain seq x y z
N MET A 1 28.95 -41.44 26.90
CA MET A 1 27.74 -40.91 26.24
C MET A 1 27.45 -39.57 26.88
N THR A 2 27.59 -38.51 26.10
CA THR A 2 27.64 -37.10 26.48
C THR A 2 26.32 -36.61 27.07
N THR A 3 26.39 -35.93 28.21
CA THR A 3 25.31 -35.11 28.80
C THR A 3 24.99 -33.96 27.84
N PRO A 4 23.72 -33.73 27.45
CA PRO A 4 23.39 -32.51 26.74
C PRO A 4 23.39 -31.36 27.74
N ASP A 5 24.25 -30.38 27.51
CA ASP A 5 24.17 -29.06 28.14
C ASP A 5 22.77 -28.50 27.95
N GLY A 6 22.01 -28.37 29.04
CA GLY A 6 20.75 -27.64 29.06
C GLY A 6 21.07 -26.16 28.98
N ASP A 7 20.69 -25.51 27.88
CA ASP A 7 20.82 -24.07 27.70
C ASP A 7 20.02 -23.35 28.80
N PRO A 8 20.67 -22.52 29.65
CA PRO A 8 20.00 -21.81 30.74
C PRO A 8 18.97 -20.77 30.25
N ASN A 9 18.88 -20.52 28.94
CA ASN A 9 17.88 -19.65 28.33
C ASN A 9 16.61 -20.37 27.90
N VAL A 10 16.51 -21.69 28.07
CA VAL A 10 15.27 -22.43 27.76
C VAL A 10 14.35 -22.34 28.97
N LEU A 11 13.33 -21.49 28.86
CA LEU A 11 12.23 -21.43 29.82
C LEU A 11 11.19 -22.50 29.45
N ASP A 12 10.96 -23.45 30.36
CA ASP A 12 9.89 -24.43 30.23
C ASP A 12 8.55 -23.72 30.50
N GLY A 13 7.80 -23.49 29.43
CA GLY A 13 6.50 -22.82 29.49
C GLY A 13 5.42 -23.77 30.00
N GLU A 14 5.08 -23.69 31.28
CA GLU A 14 3.87 -24.31 31.81
C GLU A 14 2.65 -23.63 31.18
N ILE A 15 1.87 -24.39 30.41
CA ILE A 15 0.60 -23.93 29.85
C ILE A 15 -0.38 -23.79 31.02
N VAL A 16 -0.65 -22.55 31.41
CA VAL A 16 -1.73 -22.25 32.34
C VAL A 16 -3.04 -22.64 31.66
N ASP A 17 -3.77 -23.60 32.23
CA ASP A 17 -5.16 -23.85 31.84
C ASP A 17 -5.95 -22.57 32.10
N GLU A 18 -6.23 -21.83 31.03
CA GLU A 18 -7.13 -20.70 31.05
C GLU A 18 -8.52 -21.24 31.40
N THR A 19 -8.86 -21.26 32.70
CA THR A 19 -10.27 -21.25 33.12
C THR A 19 -10.96 -20.20 32.25
N PRO A 20 -12.02 -20.56 31.49
CA PRO A 20 -12.60 -19.62 30.55
C PRO A 20 -13.13 -18.46 31.39
N THR A 21 -12.38 -17.36 31.41
CA THR A 21 -12.88 -16.10 31.90
C THR A 21 -14.12 -15.88 31.06
N ALA A 22 -15.29 -15.84 31.71
CA ALA A 22 -16.56 -15.67 31.03
C ALA A 22 -16.39 -14.57 29.99
N ALA A 23 -16.52 -14.93 28.71
CA ALA A 23 -16.19 -14.06 27.59
C ALA A 23 -16.79 -12.69 27.86
N ILE A 24 -15.94 -11.72 28.18
CA ILE A 24 -16.35 -10.32 28.15
C ILE A 24 -16.65 -10.08 26.69
N ALA A 25 -17.93 -10.10 26.34
CA ALA A 25 -18.39 -9.81 25.00
C ALA A 25 -17.94 -8.39 24.68
N VAL A 26 -16.80 -8.27 23.99
CA VAL A 26 -16.40 -7.00 23.40
C VAL A 26 -17.50 -6.69 22.39
N PRO A 27 -18.27 -5.60 22.56
CA PRO A 27 -19.33 -5.28 21.62
C PRO A 27 -18.69 -5.08 20.25
N SER A 28 -19.08 -5.91 19.29
CA SER A 28 -18.68 -5.71 17.90
C SER A 28 -19.15 -4.32 17.46
N PRO A 29 -18.30 -3.51 16.80
CA PRO A 29 -18.76 -2.24 16.23
C PRO A 29 -19.92 -2.53 15.26
N PRO A 30 -20.94 -1.66 15.22
CA PRO A 30 -22.03 -1.82 14.26
C PRO A 30 -21.46 -1.79 12.85
N LEU A 31 -22.01 -2.64 11.98
CA LEU A 31 -21.67 -2.60 10.56
C LEU A 31 -22.13 -1.26 9.96
N PRO A 32 -21.36 -0.68 9.03
CA PRO A 32 -21.80 0.53 8.33
C PRO A 32 -23.11 0.27 7.57
N GLU A 33 -23.92 1.31 7.44
CA GLU A 33 -25.15 1.24 6.64
C GLU A 33 -24.82 0.91 5.18
N PRO A 34 -25.65 0.11 4.50
CA PRO A 34 -25.42 -0.21 3.10
C PRO A 34 -25.60 1.04 2.22
N ASP A 35 -24.73 1.20 1.22
CA ASP A 35 -24.79 2.30 0.24
C ASP A 35 -26.09 2.32 -0.59
N TYR A 36 -26.78 1.19 -0.66
CA TYR A 36 -28.01 1.00 -1.42
C TYR A 36 -29.06 0.32 -0.55
N SER A 37 -30.31 0.75 -0.70
CA SER A 37 -31.45 0.01 -0.18
C SER A 37 -31.65 -1.32 -0.92
N GLU A 38 -32.45 -2.22 -0.37
CA GLU A 38 -32.81 -3.49 -1.02
C GLU A 38 -33.48 -3.29 -2.40
N GLY A 39 -34.13 -2.14 -2.61
CA GLY A 39 -34.71 -1.73 -3.89
C GLY A 39 -33.70 -1.10 -4.87
N GLY A 40 -32.41 -1.04 -4.52
CA GLY A 40 -31.34 -0.47 -5.35
C GLY A 40 -31.29 1.06 -5.36
N VAL A 41 -31.96 1.73 -4.42
CA VAL A 41 -31.91 3.20 -4.30
C VAL A 41 -30.68 3.58 -3.48
N PRO A 42 -29.78 4.44 -3.99
CA PRO A 42 -28.59 4.84 -3.24
C PRO A 42 -28.96 5.70 -2.02
N SER A 43 -28.19 5.58 -0.94
CA SER A 43 -28.30 6.45 0.22
C SER A 43 -27.88 7.88 -0.14
N PHE A 44 -28.39 8.86 0.61
CA PHE A 44 -28.01 10.26 0.41
C PHE A 44 -26.49 10.47 0.62
N ASP A 45 -25.94 9.82 1.65
CA ASP A 45 -24.52 9.91 1.97
C ASP A 45 -23.66 9.34 0.83
N PHE A 46 -24.03 8.19 0.25
CA PHE A 46 -23.33 7.64 -0.90
C PHE A 46 -23.33 8.57 -2.12
N VAL A 47 -24.48 9.21 -2.40
CA VAL A 47 -24.57 10.18 -3.51
C VAL A 47 -23.70 11.42 -3.24
N ARG A 48 -23.73 11.94 -2.02
CA ARG A 48 -22.89 13.09 -1.62
C ARG A 48 -21.42 12.75 -1.80
N ASP A 49 -20.96 11.66 -1.20
CA ASP A 49 -19.57 11.25 -1.23
C ASP A 49 -19.09 11.02 -2.66
N LYS A 50 -19.95 10.43 -3.51
CA LYS A 50 -19.67 10.24 -4.94
C LYS A 50 -19.54 11.56 -5.71
N ILE A 51 -20.36 12.56 -5.39
CA ILE A 51 -20.27 13.90 -6.00
C ILE A 51 -19.01 14.60 -5.53
N GLU A 52 -18.72 14.58 -4.23
CA GLU A 52 -17.53 15.20 -3.66
C GLU A 52 -16.25 14.60 -4.23
N ASN A 53 -16.19 13.28 -4.37
CA ASN A 53 -15.05 12.60 -4.99
C ASN A 53 -14.88 13.01 -6.47
N ARG A 54 -15.97 13.03 -7.24
CA ARG A 54 -15.93 13.47 -8.65
C ARG A 54 -15.50 14.93 -8.78
N TYR A 55 -16.05 15.80 -7.93
CA TYR A 55 -15.71 17.21 -7.93
C TYR A 55 -14.22 17.40 -7.61
N THR A 56 -13.76 16.80 -6.52
CA THR A 56 -12.35 16.87 -6.09
C THR A 56 -11.41 16.35 -7.18
N THR A 57 -11.76 15.22 -7.80
CA THR A 57 -10.99 14.68 -8.93
C THR A 57 -10.99 15.63 -10.12
N SER A 58 -12.15 16.20 -10.47
CA SER A 58 -12.29 17.10 -11.64
C SER A 58 -11.47 18.37 -11.53
N VAL A 59 -11.29 18.90 -10.32
CA VAL A 59 -10.50 20.13 -10.07
C VAL A 59 -9.06 19.97 -10.55
N GLY A 60 -8.43 18.80 -10.40
CA GLY A 60 -7.05 18.55 -10.83
C GLY A 60 -6.89 17.70 -12.09
N ALA A 61 -7.98 17.16 -12.64
CA ALA A 61 -7.91 16.18 -13.72
C ALA A 61 -7.25 16.73 -14.99
N THR A 62 -7.49 18.00 -15.32
CA THR A 62 -6.90 18.64 -16.51
C THR A 62 -5.40 18.83 -16.39
N GLU A 63 -4.93 19.13 -15.17
CA GLU A 63 -3.51 19.28 -14.86
C GLU A 63 -2.79 17.93 -14.92
N VAL A 64 -3.38 16.88 -14.32
CA VAL A 64 -2.84 15.51 -14.38
C VAL A 64 -2.81 14.97 -15.80
N ALA A 65 -3.84 15.26 -16.59
CA ALA A 65 -3.89 14.87 -17.99
C ALA A 65 -2.88 15.62 -18.88
N GLY A 66 -2.24 16.68 -18.37
CA GLY A 66 -1.30 17.50 -19.14
C GLY A 66 -1.95 18.19 -20.35
N LEU A 67 -3.27 18.40 -20.33
CA LEU A 67 -3.99 18.96 -21.47
C LEU A 67 -3.55 20.41 -21.70
N GLY A 68 -2.96 20.67 -22.88
CA GLY A 68 -2.46 21.99 -23.25
C GLY A 68 -1.08 22.36 -22.66
N THR A 69 -0.38 21.41 -22.05
CA THR A 69 1.01 21.58 -21.59
C THR A 69 1.96 20.61 -22.28
N GLU A 70 3.26 20.81 -22.07
CA GLU A 70 4.32 19.89 -22.51
C GLU A 70 4.46 18.64 -21.61
N HIS A 71 3.77 18.62 -20.47
CA HIS A 71 3.83 17.55 -19.47
C HIS A 71 2.79 16.46 -19.75
N THR A 72 2.86 15.87 -20.94
CA THR A 72 2.02 14.73 -21.31
C THR A 72 2.58 13.43 -20.74
N ALA A 73 1.75 12.38 -20.68
CA ALA A 73 2.19 11.04 -20.28
C ALA A 73 3.36 10.54 -21.15
N GLU A 74 3.30 10.77 -22.47
CA GLU A 74 4.38 10.40 -23.41
C GLU A 74 5.69 11.14 -23.11
N ALA A 75 5.61 12.43 -22.75
CA ALA A 75 6.78 13.21 -22.38
C ALA A 75 7.42 12.71 -21.09
N LEU A 76 6.61 12.29 -20.11
CA LEU A 76 7.09 11.68 -18.87
C LEU A 76 7.76 10.32 -19.14
N ASP A 77 7.13 9.46 -19.94
CA ASP A 77 7.68 8.14 -20.31
C ASP A 77 9.05 8.29 -21.00
N LYS A 78 9.18 9.27 -21.88
CA LYS A 78 10.46 9.61 -22.52
C LYS A 78 11.51 10.04 -21.48
N GLN A 79 11.17 10.93 -20.56
CA GLN A 79 12.11 11.37 -19.52
C GLN A 79 12.57 10.20 -18.63
N ILE A 80 11.67 9.28 -18.31
CA ILE A 80 12.00 8.06 -17.55
C ILE A 80 12.95 7.17 -18.34
N ALA A 81 12.66 6.93 -19.61
CA ALA A 81 13.52 6.12 -20.49
C ALA A 81 14.92 6.73 -20.66
N ASP A 82 15.00 8.05 -20.88
CA ASP A 82 16.27 8.77 -21.01
C ASP A 82 17.09 8.69 -19.72
N ARG A 83 16.44 8.83 -18.55
CA ARG A 83 17.09 8.68 -17.23
C ARG A 83 17.60 7.26 -17.03
N ASP A 84 16.81 6.25 -17.39
CA ASP A 84 17.20 4.85 -17.26
C ASP A 84 18.36 4.50 -18.18
N GLN A 85 18.38 5.04 -19.40
CA GLN A 85 19.49 4.88 -20.31
C GLN A 85 20.77 5.53 -19.78
N ALA A 86 20.69 6.78 -19.31
CA ALA A 86 21.82 7.48 -18.70
C ALA A 86 22.36 6.72 -17.46
N ALA A 87 21.48 6.14 -16.64
CA ALA A 87 21.88 5.32 -15.51
C ALA A 87 22.63 4.05 -15.95
N LYS A 88 22.14 3.36 -16.99
CA LYS A 88 22.81 2.18 -17.57
C LYS A 88 24.18 2.53 -18.12
N ASP A 89 24.30 3.64 -18.85
CA ASP A 89 25.55 4.09 -19.45
C ASP A 89 26.58 4.43 -18.37
N ARG A 90 26.14 5.15 -17.32
CA ARG A 90 27.00 5.45 -16.16
C ARG A 90 27.46 4.19 -15.44
N LEU A 91 26.59 3.20 -15.27
CA LEU A 91 26.96 1.91 -14.68
C LEU A 91 27.95 1.15 -15.57
N ALA A 92 27.79 1.21 -16.90
CA ALA A 92 28.73 0.59 -17.83
C ALA A 92 30.11 1.25 -17.76
N GLU A 93 30.17 2.57 -17.67
CA GLU A 93 31.41 3.33 -17.46
C GLU A 93 32.12 2.90 -16.17
N ILE A 94 31.39 2.86 -15.05
CA ILE A 94 31.95 2.41 -13.76
C ILE A 94 32.52 0.99 -13.87
N ARG A 95 31.81 0.08 -14.54
CA ARG A 95 32.29 -1.30 -14.73
C ARG A 95 33.56 -1.38 -15.58
N ARG A 96 33.70 -0.55 -16.62
CA ARG A 96 34.93 -0.46 -17.42
C ARG A 96 36.09 0.06 -16.56
N SER A 97 35.88 1.14 -15.82
CA SER A 97 36.90 1.70 -14.91
C SER A 97 37.35 0.69 -13.85
N MET A 98 36.44 -0.12 -13.30
CA MET A 98 36.79 -1.17 -12.34
C MET A 98 37.59 -2.32 -12.96
N ARG A 99 37.44 -2.57 -14.26
CA ARG A 99 38.16 -3.60 -15.00
C ARG A 99 39.52 -3.14 -15.52
N GLY A 100 39.81 -1.84 -15.42
CA GLY A 100 41.06 -1.24 -15.93
C GLY A 100 41.06 -1.04 -17.45
N GLU A 101 39.88 -0.96 -18.06
CA GLU A 101 39.67 -0.61 -19.48
C GLU A 101 39.51 0.91 -19.67
#